data_AF-A0A151DYP5-F1
#
_entry.id   AF-A0A151DYP5-F1
#
_cell.length_a   1.000
_cell.length_b   1.000
_cell.length_c   1.000
_cell.angle_alpha   90.00
_cell.angle_beta   90.00
_cell.angle_gamma   90.00
#
_symmetry.space_group_name_H-M   'P 1'
#
loop_
_entity.id
_entity.type
_entity.pdbx_description
1 polymer ?
#
loop_
_entity_poly.entity_id
_entity_poly.type
_entity_poly.pdbx_seq_one_letter_code
_entity_poly.pdbx_strand_id
1 'polypeptide(L)' 'MEKMKPSLRNINGYTIVALIILIGGLLFYVTWGLRYSVWVDVGIYSLTIILILGGLIGAILSLTFDKTQEQQE' A
#
# COMPACT_ATOMS: atom_id res chain seq x y z
N MET A 1 -3.19 26.01 -1.49
CA MET A 1 -2.94 24.55 -1.50
C MET A 1 -4.28 23.84 -1.45
N GLU A 2 -5.05 24.00 -2.52
CA GLU A 2 -6.43 23.57 -2.61
C GLU A 2 -6.47 22.30 -3.49
N LYS A 3 -7.15 21.26 -2.98
CA LYS A 3 -7.40 19.93 -3.59
C LYS A 3 -6.32 18.85 -3.39
N MET A 4 -6.07 18.48 -2.14
CA MET A 4 -5.67 17.11 -1.80
C MET A 4 -6.79 16.47 -0.97
N LYS A 5 -7.90 16.11 -1.61
CA LYS A 5 -8.98 15.37 -0.96
C LYS A 5 -8.96 13.95 -1.50
N PRO A 6 -8.58 12.93 -0.70
CA PRO A 6 -8.60 11.55 -1.16
C PRO A 6 -10.01 11.18 -1.58
N SER A 7 -10.15 10.75 -2.83
CA SER A 7 -11.44 10.36 -3.42
C SER A 7 -11.41 8.87 -3.75
N LEU A 8 -12.21 8.08 -3.04
CA LEU A 8 -12.37 6.64 -3.30
C LEU A 8 -12.95 6.34 -4.71
N ARG A 9 -13.42 7.35 -5.42
CA ARG A 9 -13.94 7.23 -6.80
C ARG A 9 -12.82 7.12 -7.85
N ASN A 10 -11.57 7.35 -7.45
CA ASN A 10 -10.41 7.41 -8.35
C ASN A 10 -9.52 6.15 -8.34
N ILE A 11 -10.05 5.02 -7.87
CA ILE A 11 -9.33 3.75 -7.86
C ILE A 11 -8.88 3.41 -9.29
N ASN A 12 -7.56 3.29 -9.46
CA ASN A 12 -6.93 2.93 -10.72
C ASN A 12 -6.06 1.67 -10.54
N GLY A 13 -5.41 1.21 -11.61
CA GLY A 13 -4.55 0.02 -11.55
C GLY A 13 -3.43 0.13 -10.50
N TYR A 14 -2.83 1.31 -10.33
CA TYR A 14 -1.81 1.55 -9.31
C TYR A 14 -2.38 1.46 -7.90
N THR A 15 -3.60 1.96 -7.67
CA THR A 15 -4.30 1.79 -6.39
C THR A 15 -4.49 0.32 -6.06
N ILE A 16 -4.93 -0.48 -7.03
CA ILE A 16 -5.16 -1.92 -6.86
C ILE A 16 -3.84 -2.63 -6.52
N VAL A 17 -2.76 -2.34 -7.26
CA VAL A 17 -1.42 -2.91 -6.98
C VAL A 17 -0.95 -2.51 -5.58
N ALA A 18 -1.11 -1.25 -5.19
CA ALA A 18 -0.73 -0.77 -3.86
C ALA A 18 -1.52 -1.47 -2.75
N LEU A 19 -2.83 -1.69 -2.93
CA LEU A 19 -3.66 -2.44 -2.00
C LEU A 19 -3.26 -3.92 -1.92
N ILE A 20 -2.91 -4.56 -3.04
CA ILE A 20 -2.40 -5.94 -3.04
C ILE A 20 -1.10 -6.03 -2.25
N ILE A 21 -0.17 -5.09 -2.44
CA ILE A 21 1.09 -5.05 -1.69
C ILE A 21 0.83 -4.84 -0.20
N LEU A 22 -0.06 -3.91 0.16
CA LEU A 22 -0.44 -3.62 1.54
C LEU A 22 -1.06 -4.84 2.24
N ILE A 23 -2.10 -5.41 1.63
CA ILE A 23 -2.82 -6.57 2.16
C ILE A 23 -1.90 -7.79 2.16
N GLY A 24 -1.11 -7.98 1.11
CA GLY A 24 -0.13 -9.06 1.02
C GLY A 24 0.92 -8.99 2.13
N GLY A 25 1.44 -7.80 2.45
CA GLY A 25 2.35 -7.60 3.58
C GLY A 25 1.70 -7.95 4.93
N LEU A 26 0.44 -7.56 5.12
CA LEU A 26 -0.32 -7.89 6.33
C LEU A 26 -0.55 -9.40 6.47
N LEU A 27 -1.01 -10.05 5.39
CA LEU A 27 -1.26 -11.48 5.36
C LEU A 27 0.03 -12.28 5.54
N PHE A 28 1.13 -11.84 4.94
CA PHE A 28 2.44 -12.45 5.12
C PHE A 28 2.84 -12.45 6.61
N TYR A 29 2.74 -11.31 7.28
CA TYR A 29 3.08 -11.20 8.70
C TYR A 29 2.20 -12.08 9.59
N VAL A 30 0.88 -12.04 9.39
CA VAL A 30 -0.06 -12.87 10.16
C VAL A 30 0.19 -14.35 9.90
N THR A 31 0.39 -14.75 8.65
CA THR A 31 0.67 -16.15 8.29
C THR A 31 1.97 -16.61 8.93
N TRP A 32 3.01 -15.78 8.96
CA TRP A 32 4.27 -16.10 9.65
C TRP A 32 4.05 -16.34 11.15
N GLY A 33 3.37 -15.40 11.83
CA GLY A 33 3.08 -15.50 13.26
C GLY A 33 2.26 -16.75 13.62
N LEU A 34 1.28 -17.11 12.78
CA LEU A 34 0.49 -18.32 12.96
C LEU A 34 1.26 -19.61 12.65
N ARG A 35 2.11 -19.61 11.62
CA ARG A 35 2.83 -20.81 11.16
C ARG A 35 3.96 -21.19 12.09
N TYR A 36 4.71 -20.21 12.58
CA TYR A 36 5.93 -20.43 13.35
C TYR A 36 5.78 -20.06 14.83
N SER A 37 4.64 -19.49 15.26
CA SER A 37 4.42 -18.97 16.61
C SER A 37 5.44 -17.90 17.03
N VAL A 38 6.13 -17.30 16.06
CA VAL A 38 7.12 -16.24 16.25
C VAL A 38 6.55 -14.94 15.71
N TRP A 39 6.29 -14.00 16.60
CA TRP A 39 5.79 -12.67 16.24
C TRP A 39 6.88 -11.62 16.21
N VAL A 40 8.03 -11.89 16.85
CA VAL A 40 9.14 -10.94 17.01
C VAL A 40 10.37 -11.44 16.27
N ASP A 41 10.39 -11.17 14.97
CA ASP A 41 11.50 -11.52 14.08
C ASP A 41 11.89 -10.30 13.23
N VAL A 42 13.14 -9.88 13.34
CA VAL A 42 13.67 -8.69 12.67
C VAL A 42 13.68 -8.82 11.14
N GLY A 43 13.92 -10.02 10.62
CA GLY A 43 13.89 -10.29 9.19
C GLY A 43 12.48 -10.16 8.63
N ILE A 44 11.49 -10.67 9.36
CA ILE A 44 10.09 -10.56 8.97
C ILE A 44 9.58 -9.13 9.09
N TYR A 45 9.97 -8.42 10.14
CA TYR A 45 9.61 -7.01 10.31
C TYR A 45 10.18 -6.12 9.21
N SER A 46 11.45 -6.32 8.85
CA SER A 46 12.10 -5.51 7.81
C SER A 46 11.44 -5.67 6.44
N LEU A 47 11.02 -6.88 6.07
CA LEU A 47 10.24 -7.09 4.84
C LEU A 47 8.81 -6.56 4.96
N THR A 48 8.14 -6.89 6.05
CA THR A 48 6.73 -6.52 6.28
C THR A 48 6.53 -5.00 6.28
N ILE A 49 7.43 -4.24 6.90
CA ILE A 49 7.31 -2.79 6.99
C ILE A 49 7.47 -2.12 5.63
N ILE A 50 8.34 -2.66 4.76
CA ILE A 50 8.49 -2.17 3.38
C ILE A 50 7.21 -2.39 2.58
N LEU A 51 6.60 -3.59 2.71
CA LEU A 51 5.34 -3.90 2.02
C LEU A 51 4.19 -3.05 2.53
N ILE A 52 4.04 -2.92 3.85
CA ILE A 52 2.96 -2.13 4.45
C ILE A 52 3.13 -0.65 4.11
N LEU A 53 4.30 -0.06 4.34
CA LEU A 53 4.52 1.37 4.07
C LEU A 53 4.47 1.66 2.58
N GLY A 54 5.06 0.81 1.74
CA GLY A 54 5.01 0.96 0.29
C GLY A 54 3.59 0.87 -0.26
N GLY A 55 2.80 -0.11 0.20
CA GLY A 55 1.40 -0.25 -0.18
C GLY A 55 0.53 0.91 0.34
N LEU A 56 0.76 1.37 1.56
CA LEU A 56 0.03 2.49 2.16
C LEU A 56 0.31 3.81 1.43
N ILE A 57 1.60 4.13 1.23
CA ILE A 57 2.03 5.34 0.51
C ILE A 57 1.57 5.27 -0.95
N GLY A 58 1.73 4.11 -1.61
CA GLY A 58 1.28 3.92 -2.99
C GLY A 58 -0.22 4.12 -3.15
N ALA A 59 -1.03 3.62 -2.21
CA ALA A 59 -2.48 3.79 -2.23
C ALA A 59 -2.85 5.27 -2.01
N ILE A 60 -2.24 5.94 -1.03
CA ILE A 60 -2.47 7.37 -0.77
C ILE A 60 -2.08 8.21 -1.98
N LEU A 61 -0.90 7.97 -2.55
CA LEU A 61 -0.39 8.71 -3.70
C LEU A 61 -1.31 8.53 -4.90
N SER A 62 -1.70 7.27 -5.18
CA SER A 62 -2.60 6.96 -6.28
C SER A 62 -4.01 7.52 -6.13
N LEU A 63 -4.50 7.68 -4.90
CA LEU A 63 -5.84 8.24 -4.61
C LEU A 63 -5.84 9.77 -4.53
N THR A 64 -4.67 10.39 -4.33
CA THR A 64 -4.51 11.85 -4.18
C THR A 64 -4.05 12.49 -5.48
N PHE A 65 -3.24 11.81 -6.29
CA PHE A 65 -2.88 12.26 -7.62
C PHE A 65 -3.98 11.88 -8.61
N ASP A 66 -4.86 12.85 -8.88
CA ASP A 66 -5.73 12.83 -10.04
C ASP A 66 -4.90 12.79 -11.33
N LYS A 67 -5.40 12.08 -12.36
CA LYS A 67 -4.80 11.95 -13.71
C LYS A 67 -4.74 13.27 -14.51
N THR A 68 -4.56 14.41 -13.86
CA THR A 68 -4.55 15.74 -14.48
C THR A 68 -3.33 15.95 -15.40
N GLN A 69 -2.40 15.00 -15.48
CA GLN A 69 -1.18 15.11 -16.30
C GLN A 69 -1.24 14.37 -17.65
N GLU A 70 -2.25 13.54 -17.92
CA GLU A 70 -2.37 12.83 -19.22
C GLU A 70 -3.16 13.62 -20.30
N GLN A 71 -3.60 14.85 -20.01
CA GLN A 71 -4.40 15.68 -20.95
C GLN A 71 -3.72 17.00 -21.38
N GLN A 72 -2.42 17.18 -21.10
CA GLN A 72 -1.69 18.39 -21.49
C GLN A 72 -0.50 18.14 -22.44
N GLU A 73 -0.43 16.98 -23.09
CA GLU A 73 0.44 16.77 -24.26
C GLU A 73 -0.36 16.85 -25.57
#